data_AF-A0A7C1T4K8-F1
#
_entry.id   AF-A0A7C1T4K8-F1
#
_cell.length_a   1.000
_cell.length_b   1.000
_cell.length_c   1.000
_cell.angle_alpha   90.00
_cell.angle_beta   90.00
_cell.angle_gamma   90.00
#
_symmetry.space_group_name_H-M   'P 1'
#
loop_
_entity.id
_entity.type
_entity.pdbx_description
1 polymer ?
#
loop_
_entity_poly.entity_id
_entity_poly.type
_entity_poly.pdbx_seq_one_letter_code
_entity_poly.pdbx_strand_id
1 'polypeptide(L)'
;MINKKKILLSASIWELLRFLLLFITVLVVNISIIRANRQSIFWLIILCSGSLIMPAGFLLLYYNEIKYGILLNLLRLGKMLGLFSSLLLILLEPIGPVLQVVKLVFLPFPITPVILLLFITFFDLIFLGLLLSYRMQKQEPEISRSENLDSLPDFKETQVHDL
;
A
#
# COMPACT_ATOMS: atom_id res chain seq x y z
N MET A 1 -11.59 -12.36 -15.34
CA MET A 1 -10.15 -12.41 -15.00
C MET A 1 -9.65 -10.97 -14.84
N ILE A 2 -9.50 -10.47 -13.61
CA ILE A 2 -9.09 -9.07 -13.39
C ILE A 2 -7.59 -8.97 -13.66
N ASN A 3 -7.17 -8.04 -14.52
CA ASN A 3 -5.75 -7.84 -14.85
C ASN A 3 -5.00 -7.31 -13.63
N LYS A 4 -4.16 -8.17 -13.02
CA LYS A 4 -3.31 -7.86 -11.86
C LYS A 4 -2.54 -6.52 -12.01
N LYS A 5 -1.99 -6.28 -13.19
CA LYS A 5 -1.30 -5.02 -13.54
C LYS A 5 -2.18 -3.77 -13.43
N LYS A 6 -3.46 -3.86 -13.80
CA LYS A 6 -4.41 -2.73 -13.66
C LYS A 6 -4.67 -2.39 -12.20
N ILE A 7 -4.73 -3.41 -11.33
CA ILE A 7 -4.88 -3.21 -9.88
C ILE A 7 -3.68 -2.46 -9.33
N LEU A 8 -2.45 -2.90 -9.62
CA LEU A 8 -1.22 -2.26 -9.15
C LEU A 8 -1.11 -0.81 -9.64
N LEU A 9 -1.45 -0.54 -10.90
CA LEU A 9 -1.46 0.82 -11.44
C LEU A 9 -2.51 1.69 -10.76
N SER A 10 -3.74 1.18 -10.60
CA SER A 10 -4.81 1.91 -9.89
C SER A 10 -4.45 2.19 -8.43
N ALA A 11 -3.78 1.26 -7.76
CA ALA A 11 -3.30 1.43 -6.39
C ALA A 11 -2.21 2.52 -6.31
N SER A 12 -1.26 2.53 -7.25
CA SER A 12 -0.25 3.58 -7.33
C SER A 12 -0.88 4.97 -7.54
N ILE A 13 -1.81 5.09 -8.49
CA ILE A 13 -2.53 6.34 -8.76
C ILE A 13 -3.31 6.78 -7.52
N TRP A 14 -3.96 5.84 -6.83
CA TRP A 14 -4.69 6.12 -5.60
C TRP A 14 -3.77 6.64 -4.48
N GLU A 15 -2.62 6.00 -4.21
CA GLU A 15 -1.71 6.50 -3.17
C GLU A 15 -1.20 7.91 -3.48
N LEU A 16 -0.97 8.21 -4.75
CA LEU A 16 -0.52 9.53 -5.19
C LEU A 16 -1.61 10.59 -4.99
N LEU A 17 -2.85 10.25 -5.37
CA LEU A 17 -4.02 11.08 -5.12
C LEU A 17 -4.26 11.28 -3.62
N ARG A 18 -4.17 10.21 -2.82
CA ARG A 18 -4.26 10.25 -1.37
C ARG A 18 -3.24 11.21 -0.77
N PHE A 19 -1.98 11.11 -1.16
CA PHE A 19 -0.93 12.00 -0.68
C PHE A 19 -1.26 13.46 -1.00
N LEU A 20 -1.72 13.74 -2.23
CA LEU A 20 -2.12 15.08 -2.63
C LEU A 20 -3.30 15.61 -1.77
N LEU A 21 -4.32 14.78 -1.54
CA LEU A 21 -5.47 15.14 -0.71
C LEU A 21 -5.08 15.41 0.74
N LEU A 22 -4.23 14.56 1.33
CA LEU A 22 -3.70 14.77 2.68
C LEU A 22 -2.85 16.04 2.75
N PHE A 23 -1.98 16.27 1.77
CA PHE A 23 -1.16 17.48 1.68
C PHE A 23 -2.03 18.75 1.67
N ILE A 24 -3.05 18.79 0.81
CA ILE A 24 -3.99 19.91 0.74
C ILE A 24 -4.72 20.10 2.07
N THR A 25 -5.17 19.01 2.69
CA THR A 25 -5.89 19.07 3.97
C THR A 25 -5.03 19.63 5.08
N VAL A 26 -3.78 19.15 5.19
CA VAL A 26 -2.80 19.65 6.15
C VAL A 26 -2.56 21.14 5.92
N LEU A 27 -2.39 21.56 4.66
CA LEU A 27 -2.17 22.95 4.30
C LEU A 27 -3.37 23.83 4.71
N VAL A 28 -4.59 23.39 4.42
CA VAL A 28 -5.84 24.06 4.80
C VAL A 28 -5.99 24.18 6.31
N VAL A 29 -5.85 23.06 7.03
CA VAL A 29 -5.95 23.01 8.50
C VAL A 29 -4.89 23.92 9.13
N ASN A 30 -3.64 23.90 8.64
CA ASN A 30 -2.57 24.73 9.19
C ASN A 30 -2.75 26.22 8.86
N ILE A 31 -3.17 26.59 7.65
CA ILE A 31 -3.45 28.01 7.30
C ILE A 31 -4.51 28.60 8.24
N SER A 32 -5.57 27.84 8.53
CA SER A 32 -6.64 28.28 9.43
C SER A 32 -6.23 28.35 10.90
N ILE A 33 -5.18 27.64 11.32
CA ILE A 33 -4.85 27.34 12.73
C ILE A 33 -3.47 27.86 13.18
N ILE A 34 -2.71 28.54 12.32
CA ILE A 34 -1.38 29.14 12.62
C ILE A 34 -1.35 29.98 13.93
N ARG A 35 -2.50 30.43 14.44
CA ARG A 35 -2.63 30.96 15.80
C ARG A 35 -3.18 29.90 16.78
N ALA A 36 -2.28 29.18 17.43
CA ALA A 36 -2.44 28.61 18.79
C ALA A 36 -3.00 27.18 19.02
N ASN A 37 -3.02 26.25 18.06
CA ASN A 37 -3.47 24.87 18.36
C ASN A 37 -2.36 23.80 18.24
N ARG A 38 -2.12 23.05 19.33
CA ARG A 38 -1.13 21.94 19.41
C ARG A 38 -1.45 20.79 18.44
N GLN A 39 -2.67 20.71 17.92
CA GLN A 39 -3.12 19.62 17.05
C GLN A 39 -2.53 19.63 15.64
N SER A 40 -2.02 20.76 15.17
CA SER A 40 -1.35 20.87 13.86
C SER A 40 -0.17 19.90 13.69
N ILE A 41 0.49 19.54 14.80
CA ILE A 41 1.63 18.64 14.81
C ILE A 41 1.23 17.23 14.35
N PHE A 42 0.06 16.73 14.75
CA PHE A 42 -0.41 15.39 14.36
C PHE A 42 -0.69 15.29 12.85
N TRP A 43 -1.25 16.37 12.28
CA TRP A 43 -1.47 16.50 10.84
C TRP A 43 -0.15 16.53 10.05
N LEU A 44 0.86 17.24 10.56
CA LEU A 44 2.19 17.31 9.94
C LEU A 44 2.93 15.97 9.98
N ILE A 45 2.82 15.23 11.09
CA ILE A 45 3.43 13.90 11.25
C ILE A 45 2.87 12.92 10.24
N ILE A 46 1.56 12.94 9.98
CA ILE A 46 0.93 12.08 8.97
C ILE A 46 1.43 12.40 7.57
N LEU A 47 1.66 13.67 7.25
CA LEU A 47 2.21 14.06 5.95
C LEU A 47 3.66 13.57 5.75
N CYS A 48 4.44 13.54 6.83
CA CYS A 48 5.83 13.04 6.82
C CYS A 48 5.95 11.50 6.83
N SER A 49 4.85 10.75 6.84
CA SER A 49 4.84 9.28 7.04
C SER A 49 5.42 8.42 5.89
N GLY A 50 6.23 8.99 5.00
CA GLY A 50 6.81 8.27 3.86
C GLY A 50 5.75 7.85 2.83
N SER A 51 4.63 8.57 2.75
CA SER A 51 3.47 8.20 1.93
C SER A 51 3.81 8.07 0.44
N LEU A 52 4.85 8.78 -0.04
CA LEU A 52 5.37 8.70 -1.41
C LEU A 52 6.13 7.40 -1.72
N ILE A 53 6.54 6.63 -0.71
CA ILE A 53 7.22 5.35 -0.91
C ILE A 53 6.22 4.29 -1.43
N MET A 54 4.96 4.34 -1.03
CA MET A 54 3.94 3.40 -1.50
C MET A 54 3.67 3.48 -3.01
N PRO A 55 3.38 4.66 -3.63
CA PRO A 55 3.15 4.73 -5.07
C PRO A 55 4.36 4.27 -5.87
N ALA A 56 5.58 4.58 -5.40
CA ALA A 56 6.82 4.09 -6.00
C ALA A 56 6.95 2.57 -5.91
N GLY A 57 6.64 1.98 -4.75
CA GLY A 57 6.62 0.53 -4.56
C GLY A 57 5.63 -0.18 -5.47
N PHE A 58 4.43 0.40 -5.67
CA PHE A 58 3.43 -0.13 -6.60
C PHE A 58 3.88 -0.07 -8.06
N LEU A 59 4.57 1.00 -8.46
CA LEU A 59 5.17 1.14 -9.79
C LEU A 59 6.28 0.11 -10.04
N LEU A 60 7.13 -0.15 -9.03
CA LEU A 60 8.16 -1.18 -9.13
C LEU A 60 7.56 -2.58 -9.29
N LEU A 61 6.50 -2.89 -8.54
CA LEU A 61 5.75 -4.14 -8.71
C LEU A 61 5.08 -4.22 -10.09
N TYR A 62 4.52 -3.11 -10.59
CA TYR A 62 3.94 -3.04 -11.94
C TYR A 62 4.99 -3.33 -13.03
N TYR A 63 6.22 -2.83 -12.86
CA TYR A 63 7.32 -3.05 -13.79
C TYR A 63 7.83 -4.51 -13.77
N ASN A 64 8.10 -5.06 -12.59
CA ASN A 64 8.59 -6.43 -12.45
C ASN A 64 8.12 -7.10 -11.15
N GLU A 65 7.01 -7.84 -11.22
CA GLU A 65 6.40 -8.51 -10.08
C GLU A 65 7.30 -9.58 -9.44
N ILE A 66 8.16 -10.24 -10.22
CA ILE A 66 9.02 -11.34 -9.76
C ILE A 66 10.19 -10.78 -8.95
N LYS A 67 10.89 -9.77 -9.50
CA LYS A 67 12.06 -9.17 -8.85
C LYS A 67 11.70 -8.42 -7.56
N TYR A 68 10.56 -7.74 -7.56
CA TYR A 68 10.13 -6.92 -6.43
C TYR A 68 9.10 -7.62 -5.54
N GLY A 69 9.02 -8.95 -5.61
CA GLY A 69 8.05 -9.74 -4.85
C GLY A 69 8.04 -9.48 -3.34
N ILE A 70 9.25 -9.32 -2.78
CA ILE A 70 9.49 -9.02 -1.37
C ILE A 70 8.83 -7.70 -0.93
N LEU A 71 8.74 -6.71 -1.83
CA LEU A 71 8.20 -5.39 -1.53
C LEU A 71 6.70 -5.47 -1.16
N LEU A 72 5.97 -6.47 -1.64
CA LEU A 72 4.53 -6.58 -1.40
C LEU A 72 4.17 -6.57 0.09
N ASN A 73 4.95 -7.30 0.91
CA ASN A 73 4.71 -7.33 2.37
C ASN A 73 5.02 -5.99 3.02
N LEU A 74 6.05 -5.29 2.55
CA LEU A 74 6.39 -3.95 3.01
C LEU A 74 5.28 -2.94 2.64
N LEU A 75 4.72 -3.03 1.43
CA LEU A 75 3.59 -2.21 1.02
C LEU A 75 2.33 -2.50 1.86
N ARG A 76 2.07 -3.77 2.19
CA ARG A 76 0.97 -4.14 3.10
C ARG A 76 1.15 -3.52 4.48
N LEU A 77 2.35 -3.62 5.04
CA LEU A 77 2.66 -3.03 6.33
C LEU A 77 2.53 -1.50 6.29
N GLY A 78 3.07 -0.86 5.25
CA GLY A 78 2.92 0.57 5.03
C GLY A 78 1.46 1.00 4.99
N LYS A 79 0.62 0.27 4.23
CA LYS A 79 -0.82 0.56 4.12
C LYS A 79 -1.54 0.41 5.46
N MET A 80 -1.23 -0.64 6.23
CA MET A 80 -1.77 -0.84 7.57
C MET A 80 -1.35 0.30 8.52
N LEU A 81 -0.08 0.71 8.50
CA LEU A 81 0.42 1.82 9.30
C LEU A 81 -0.29 3.12 8.93
N GLY A 82 -0.41 3.41 7.64
CA GLY A 82 -1.11 4.61 7.16
C GLY A 82 -2.58 4.65 7.58
N LEU A 83 -3.28 3.52 7.52
CA LEU A 83 -4.65 3.39 8.01
C LEU A 83 -4.75 3.58 9.52
N PHE A 84 -3.85 2.97 10.27
CA PHE A 84 -3.80 3.11 11.72
C PHE A 84 -3.55 4.57 12.13
N SER A 85 -2.65 5.27 11.46
CA SER A 85 -2.41 6.70 11.69
C SER A 85 -3.64 7.55 11.35
N SER A 86 -4.31 7.28 10.23
CA SER A 86 -5.55 7.99 9.88
C SER A 86 -6.67 7.76 10.91
N LEU A 87 -6.83 6.52 11.40
CA LEU A 87 -7.79 6.20 12.46
C LEU A 87 -7.45 6.89 13.76
N LEU A 88 -6.18 6.87 14.18
CA LEU A 88 -5.72 7.59 15.36
C LEU A 88 -6.02 9.09 15.25
N LEU A 89 -5.81 9.70 14.09
CA LEU A 89 -6.13 11.11 13.88
C LEU A 89 -7.63 11.38 14.07
N ILE A 90 -8.49 10.55 13.47
CA ILE A 90 -9.94 10.65 13.63
C ILE A 90 -10.36 10.52 15.11
N LEU A 91 -9.72 9.61 15.86
CA LEU A 91 -10.02 9.39 17.28
C LEU A 91 -9.49 10.50 18.21
N LEU A 92 -8.29 11.02 17.93
CA LEU A 92 -7.62 12.02 18.78
C LEU A 92 -8.07 13.45 18.48
N GLU A 93 -8.71 13.69 17.35
CA GLU A 93 -9.18 15.00 16.96
C GLU A 93 -10.43 15.38 17.79
N PRO A 94 -10.33 16.34 18.74
CA PRO A 94 -11.51 16.77 19.47
C PRO A 94 -12.45 17.46 18.49
N ILE A 95 -13.74 17.13 18.62
CA ILE A 95 -14.86 17.53 17.76
C ILE A 95 -14.99 19.07 17.58
N GLY A 96 -14.26 19.87 18.35
CA GLY A 96 -14.39 21.33 18.46
C GLY A 96 -13.90 22.20 17.29
N PRO A 97 -12.63 22.10 16.80
CA PRO A 97 -12.11 23.06 15.81
C PRO A 97 -12.37 22.69 14.33
N VAL A 98 -12.74 21.44 14.04
CA VAL A 98 -12.66 20.85 12.69
C VAL A 98 -13.98 20.84 11.95
N LEU A 99 -15.06 21.20 12.65
CA LEU A 99 -16.34 21.60 12.06
C LEU A 99 -16.28 22.99 11.41
N GLN A 100 -15.14 23.67 11.47
CA GLN A 100 -14.91 24.84 10.63
C GLN A 100 -14.90 24.39 9.17
N VAL A 101 -16.04 24.65 8.53
CA VAL A 101 -16.25 24.45 7.12
C VAL A 101 -15.25 25.33 6.37
N VAL A 102 -14.16 24.73 5.89
CA VAL A 102 -13.23 25.45 5.02
C VAL A 102 -13.73 25.32 3.59
N LYS A 103 -14.20 26.43 3.03
CA LYS A 103 -14.39 26.52 1.59
C LYS A 103 -13.02 26.52 0.92
N LEU A 104 -12.62 25.38 0.34
CA LEU A 104 -11.55 25.39 -0.64
C LEU A 104 -12.03 26.20 -1.84
N VAL A 105 -11.30 27.26 -2.21
CA VAL A 105 -11.63 28.14 -3.35
C VAL A 105 -11.87 27.35 -4.66
N PHE A 106 -11.31 26.15 -4.75
CA PHE A 106 -11.37 25.26 -5.92
C PHE A 106 -12.51 24.23 -5.88
N LEU A 107 -13.24 24.06 -4.77
CA LEU A 107 -14.40 23.16 -4.72
C LEU A 107 -15.70 23.93 -4.50
N PRO A 108 -16.75 23.65 -5.29
CA PRO A 108 -18.04 24.33 -5.15
C PRO A 108 -18.79 23.94 -3.86
N PHE A 109 -18.34 22.90 -3.15
CA PHE A 109 -18.99 22.40 -1.94
C PHE A 109 -18.11 22.56 -0.70
N PRO A 110 -18.70 22.97 0.44
CA PRO A 110 -18.01 22.96 1.73
C PRO A 110 -17.68 21.52 2.16
N ILE A 111 -16.39 21.19 2.27
CA ILE A 111 -15.95 19.88 2.77
C ILE A 111 -15.12 20.11 4.03
N THR A 112 -15.51 19.47 5.14
CA THR A 112 -14.70 19.48 6.37
C THR A 112 -13.52 18.52 6.24
N PRO A 113 -12.34 18.82 6.81
CA PRO A 113 -11.17 17.94 6.82
C PRO A 113 -11.46 16.49 7.26
N VAL A 114 -12.35 16.31 8.24
CA VAL A 114 -12.78 14.99 8.74
C VAL A 114 -13.50 14.17 7.68
N ILE A 115 -14.40 14.77 6.89
CA ILE A 115 -15.10 14.08 5.80
C ILE A 115 -14.09 13.59 4.75
N LEU A 116 -13.09 14.41 4.43
CA LEU A 116 -12.05 14.00 3.49
C LEU A 116 -11.21 12.87 4.07
N LEU A 117 -10.88 12.91 5.37
CA LEU A 117 -10.13 11.84 6.02
C LEU A 117 -10.90 10.53 6.07
N LEU A 118 -12.21 10.59 6.33
CA LEU A 118 -13.11 9.44 6.27
C LEU A 118 -13.16 8.85 4.86
N PHE A 119 -13.29 9.71 3.84
CA PHE A 119 -13.25 9.29 2.44
C PHE A 119 -11.94 8.59 2.10
N ILE A 120 -10.80 9.19 2.44
CA ILE A 120 -9.48 8.59 2.22
C ILE A 120 -9.36 7.24 2.94
N THR A 121 -9.78 7.18 4.20
CA THR A 121 -9.73 5.95 5.02
C THR A 121 -10.59 4.85 4.41
N PHE A 122 -11.80 5.16 3.94
CA PHE A 122 -12.70 4.21 3.28
C PHE A 122 -12.06 3.58 2.04
N PHE A 123 -11.51 4.41 1.14
CA PHE A 123 -10.83 3.90 -0.05
C PHE A 123 -9.54 3.15 0.29
N ASP A 124 -8.81 3.58 1.32
CA ASP A 124 -7.65 2.86 1.80
C ASP A 124 -7.99 1.45 2.31
N LEU A 125 -9.16 1.26 2.95
CA LEU A 125 -9.67 -0.07 3.30
C LEU A 125 -9.93 -0.92 2.05
N ILE A 126 -10.54 -0.34 1.02
CA ILE A 126 -10.79 -1.04 -0.25
C ILE A 126 -9.47 -1.49 -0.88
N PHE A 127 -8.50 -0.59 -0.99
CA PHE A 127 -7.19 -0.90 -1.57
C PHE A 127 -6.39 -1.88 -0.71
N LEU A 128 -6.50 -1.81 0.63
CA LEU A 128 -5.91 -2.82 1.52
C LEU A 128 -6.54 -4.19 1.28
N GLY A 129 -7.87 -4.27 1.17
CA GLY A 129 -8.58 -5.51 0.85
C GLY A 129 -8.13 -6.11 -0.48
N LEU A 130 -7.98 -5.27 -1.51
CA LEU A 130 -7.41 -5.69 -2.80
C LEU A 130 -5.97 -6.19 -2.67
N LEU A 131 -5.14 -5.52 -1.87
CA LEU A 131 -3.74 -5.87 -1.63
C LEU A 131 -3.57 -7.19 -0.84
N LEU A 132 -4.46 -7.44 0.11
CA LEU A 132 -4.54 -8.69 0.87
C LEU A 132 -5.02 -9.84 -0.02
N SER A 133 -6.01 -9.58 -0.88
CA SER A 133 -6.46 -10.54 -1.89
C SER A 133 -5.43 -10.79 -3.00
N TYR A 134 -4.45 -9.91 -3.17
CA TYR A 134 -3.41 -10.05 -4.18
C TYR A 134 -2.44 -11.19 -3.80
N ARG A 135 -2.60 -12.34 -4.47
CA ARG A 135 -1.61 -13.43 -4.41
C ARG A 135 -0.65 -13.31 -5.59
N MET A 136 0.63 -13.20 -5.28
CA MET A 136 1.68 -13.36 -6.29
C MET A 136 1.59 -14.74 -6.92
N GLN A 137 1.73 -14.78 -8.24
CA GLN A 137 1.91 -16.05 -8.94
C GLN A 137 3.27 -16.57 -8.48
N LYS A 138 3.30 -17.64 -7.68
CA LYS A 138 4.54 -18.38 -7.48
C LYS A 138 4.96 -18.86 -8.88
N GLN A 139 6.12 -18.43 -9.37
CA GLN A 139 6.82 -19.26 -10.33
C GLN A 139 7.10 -20.56 -9.59
N GLU A 140 6.53 -21.66 -10.07
CA GLU A 140 7.15 -22.96 -9.79
C GLU A 140 8.62 -22.81 -10.19
N PRO A 141 9.56 -23.11 -9.28
CA PRO A 141 10.96 -23.13 -9.65
C PRO A 141 11.08 -24.12 -10.81
N GLU A 142 11.50 -23.64 -11.97
CA GLU A 142 11.85 -24.43 -13.15
C GLU A 142 13.15 -25.25 -12.90
N ILE A 143 13.32 -25.77 -11.68
CA ILE A 143 14.45 -26.61 -11.27
C ILE A 143 14.19 -28.08 -11.67
N SER A 144 12.96 -28.47 -12.00
CA SER A 144 12.61 -29.86 -12.31
C SER A 144 12.79 -30.28 -13.77
N ARG A 145 13.40 -29.46 -14.64
CA ARG A 145 13.56 -29.79 -16.07
C ARG A 145 15.00 -30.06 -16.52
N SER A 146 16.00 -29.99 -15.63
CA SER A 146 17.37 -30.41 -15.91
C SER A 146 17.88 -31.59 -15.07
N GLU A 147 17.02 -32.27 -14.31
CA GLU A 147 17.32 -33.58 -13.70
C GLU A 147 16.82 -34.76 -14.56
N ASN A 148 16.82 -34.57 -15.89
CA ASN A 148 16.59 -35.63 -16.87
C ASN A 148 17.87 -35.89 -17.70
N LEU A 149 19.01 -35.72 -17.05
CA LEU A 149 20.36 -36.00 -17.53
C LEU A 149 21.11 -36.68 -16.38
N ASP A 150 20.71 -37.92 -16.11
CA ASP A 150 21.60 -39.03 -15.78
C ASP A 150 20.72 -40.20 -15.36
N SER A 151 20.31 -40.95 -16.37
CA SER A 151 20.08 -42.38 -16.23
C SER A 151 21.24 -42.98 -15.43
N LEU A 152 21.00 -43.29 -14.16
CA LEU A 152 21.89 -44.15 -13.39
C LEU A 152 22.11 -45.42 -14.23
N PRO A 153 23.36 -45.81 -14.54
CA PRO A 153 23.60 -47.06 -15.23
C PRO A 153 23.07 -48.19 -14.36
N ASP A 154 22.21 -49.00 -14.96
CA ASP A 154 21.55 -50.16 -14.36
C ASP A 154 22.62 -51.11 -13.78
N PHE A 155 22.76 -51.09 -12.46
CA PHE A 155 23.74 -51.90 -11.74
C PHE A 155 23.23 -53.34 -11.73
N LYS A 156 23.59 -54.11 -12.76
CA LYS A 156 23.36 -55.57 -12.77
C LYS A 156 24.18 -56.19 -11.63
N GLU A 157 23.49 -56.65 -10.59
CA GLU A 157 24.09 -57.52 -9.57
C GLU A 157 24.63 -58.78 -10.26
N THR A 158 25.96 -58.91 -10.28
CA THR A 158 26.64 -60.13 -10.71
C THR A 158 26.39 -61.19 -9.64
N GLN A 159 25.47 -62.12 -9.88
CA GLN A 159 25.32 -63.31 -9.05
C GLN A 159 26.58 -64.17 -9.21
N VAL A 160 27.40 -64.23 -8.17
CA VAL A 160 28.48 -65.21 -8.05
C VAL A 160 27.82 -66.53 -7.64
N HIS A 161 27.76 -67.48 -8.58
CA HIS A 161 27.51 -68.89 -8.27
C HIS A 161 28.85 -69.49 -7.86
N ASP A 162 29.04 -69.71 -6.56
CA ASP A 162 30.10 -70.60 -6.09
C ASP A 162 29.57 -72.04 -6.09
N LEU A 163 30.34 -72.90 -6.77
CA LEU A 163 30.19 -74.35 -6.93
C LEU A 163 30.41 -75.11 -5.63
#